data_AF-A0A250KUW0-F1
#
_entry.id   AF-A0A250KUW0-F1
#
_cell.length_a   1.000
_cell.length_b   1.000
_cell.length_c   1.000
_cell.angle_alpha   90.00
_cell.angle_beta   90.00
_cell.angle_gamma   90.00
#
_symmetry.space_group_name_H-M   'P 1'
#
loop_
_entity.id
_entity.type
_entity.pdbx_description
1 polymer ?
#
loop_
_entity_poly.entity_id
_entity_poly.type
_entity_poly.pdbx_seq_one_letter_code
_entity_poly.pdbx_strand_id
1 'polypeptide(L)'
;MFLQLFTFALVGIFFSCILLVVFGQVTVRKLRKNPNTKGRLGVEFVSGYDIFNVASALSAPKWFRERASRSTLSFLAADYQTLYENTSLFDRILARVFWGVSTASVSTMILLMILDKIGIFD
;
A
#
# COMPACT_ATOMS: atom_id res chain seq x y z
N MET A 1 1.45 27.33 -8.86
CA MET A 1 0.64 26.08 -9.01
C MET A 1 1.38 24.85 -8.52
N PHE A 2 2.60 24.57 -8.99
CA PHE A 2 3.42 23.44 -8.55
C PHE A 2 3.49 23.29 -7.02
N LEU A 3 3.93 24.35 -6.32
CA LEU A 3 4.11 24.33 -4.87
C LEU A 3 2.82 23.97 -4.10
N GLN A 4 1.66 24.44 -4.57
CA GLN A 4 0.36 24.13 -3.94
C GLN A 4 0.01 22.65 -4.09
N LEU A 5 0.15 22.10 -5.30
CA LEU A 5 -0.11 20.68 -5.58
C LEU A 5 0.90 19.78 -4.85
N PHE A 6 2.16 20.18 -4.80
CA PHE A 6 3.21 19.47 -4.08
C PHE A 6 2.94 19.46 -2.58
N THR A 7 2.54 20.60 -2.01
CA THR A 7 2.14 20.70 -0.58
C THR A 7 0.93 19.83 -0.28
N PHE A 8 -0.08 19.81 -1.16
CA PHE A 8 -1.23 18.94 -1.01
C PHE A 8 -0.84 17.45 -0.98
N ALA A 9 0.06 17.04 -1.88
CA ALA A 9 0.57 15.68 -1.90
C ALA A 9 1.41 15.35 -0.64
N LEU A 10 2.21 16.29 -0.13
CA LEU A 10 2.94 16.13 1.13
C LEU A 10 2.00 15.93 2.32
N VAL A 11 0.91 16.68 2.40
CA VAL A 11 -0.13 16.48 3.42
C VAL A 11 -0.72 15.06 3.32
N GLY A 12 -0.99 14.59 2.10
CA GLY A 12 -1.44 13.22 1.86
C GLY A 12 -0.43 12.14 2.31
N ILE A 13 0.87 12.37 2.10
CA ILE A 13 1.94 11.50 2.63
C ILE A 13 1.93 11.51 4.15
N PHE A 14 1.83 12.68 4.79
CA PHE A 14 1.78 12.77 6.25
C PHE A 14 0.60 11.95 6.83
N PHE A 15 -0.59 12.06 6.24
CA PHE A 15 -1.72 11.20 6.62
C PHE A 15 -1.46 9.72 6.36
N SER A 16 -0.76 9.39 5.27
CA SER A 16 -0.37 8.01 4.96
C SER A 16 0.60 7.44 5.99
N CYS A 17 1.50 8.24 6.57
CA CYS A 17 2.36 7.81 7.67
C CYS A 17 1.56 7.48 8.93
N ILE A 18 0.53 8.26 9.26
CA ILE A 18 -0.37 7.96 10.38
C ILE A 18 -1.13 6.65 10.10
N LEU A 19 -1.71 6.54 8.90
CA LEU A 19 -2.45 5.34 8.48
C LEU A 19 -1.56 4.09 8.44
N LEU A 20 -0.29 4.23 8.04
CA LEU A 20 0.70 3.16 8.06
C LEU A 20 0.87 2.59 9.48
N VAL A 21 1.04 3.47 10.48
CA VAL A 21 1.18 3.06 11.88
C VAL A 21 -0.11 2.42 12.37
N VAL A 22 -1.27 3.03 12.10
CA VAL A 22 -2.57 2.51 12.52
C VAL A 22 -2.84 1.13 11.90
N PHE A 23 -2.69 0.99 10.59
CA PHE A 23 -2.89 -0.28 9.88
C PHE A 23 -1.90 -1.35 10.35
N GLY A 24 -0.63 -0.96 10.55
CA GLY A 24 0.40 -1.82 11.10
C GLY A 24 0.03 -2.39 12.48
N GLN A 25 -0.44 -1.54 13.39
CA GLN A 25 -0.76 -1.94 14.77
C GLN A 25 -2.11 -2.67 14.88
N VAL A 26 -3.13 -2.23 14.15
CA VAL A 26 -4.50 -2.73 14.27
C VAL A 26 -4.72 -4.02 13.47
N THR A 27 -4.12 -4.12 12.29
CA THR A 27 -4.35 -5.23 11.35
C THR A 27 -3.11 -6.11 11.21
N VAL A 28 -1.99 -5.56 10.76
CA VAL A 28 -0.81 -6.36 10.38
C VAL A 28 -0.19 -7.07 11.58
N ARG A 29 -0.17 -6.43 12.76
CA ARG A 29 0.27 -7.06 14.02
C ARG A 29 -0.51 -8.33 14.36
N LYS A 30 -1.81 -8.38 14.07
CA LYS A 30 -2.65 -9.58 14.29
C LYS A 30 -2.29 -10.67 13.28
N LEU A 31 -2.08 -10.29 12.02
CA LEU A 31 -1.68 -11.22 10.96
C LEU A 31 -0.30 -11.84 11.24
N ARG A 32 0.69 -11.06 11.68
CA ARG A 32 2.01 -11.58 12.08
C ARG A 32 1.97 -12.62 13.19
N LYS A 33 0.97 -12.54 14.08
CA LYS A 33 0.78 -13.47 15.19
C LYS A 33 -0.04 -14.70 14.82
N ASN A 34 -0.78 -14.66 13.71
CA ASN A 34 -1.65 -15.74 13.29
C ASN A 34 -0.83 -16.79 12.51
N PRO A 35 -0.81 -18.06 12.95
CA PRO A 35 -0.03 -19.11 12.28
C PRO A 35 -0.45 -19.35 10.83
N ASN A 36 -1.71 -19.05 10.47
CA ASN A 36 -2.21 -19.19 9.10
C ASN A 36 -1.70 -18.10 8.15
N THR A 37 -1.27 -16.93 8.66
CA THR A 37 -0.92 -15.78 7.81
C THR A 37 0.52 -15.29 7.99
N LYS A 38 1.21 -15.61 9.09
CA LYS A 38 2.58 -15.15 9.39
C LYS A 38 3.59 -15.35 8.25
N GLY A 39 3.51 -16.49 7.55
CA GLY A 39 4.40 -16.80 6.42
C GLY A 39 3.91 -16.32 5.04
N ARG A 40 2.83 -15.53 5.00
CA ARG A 40 2.10 -15.19 3.76
C ARG A 40 1.92 -13.69 3.54
N LEU A 41 2.70 -12.87 4.24
CA LEU A 41 2.61 -11.40 4.19
C LEU A 41 3.48 -10.77 3.08
N GLY A 42 4.00 -11.60 2.16
CA GLY A 42 4.95 -11.18 1.13
C GLY A 42 6.37 -11.08 1.66
N VAL A 43 7.32 -10.76 0.78
CA VAL A 43 8.74 -10.63 1.15
C VAL A 43 8.98 -9.30 1.87
N GLU A 44 9.61 -9.38 3.04
CA GLU A 44 9.97 -8.23 3.86
C GLU A 44 11.39 -7.76 3.50
N PHE A 45 11.50 -6.87 2.51
CA PHE A 45 12.79 -6.31 2.07
C PHE A 45 13.44 -5.40 3.13
N VAL A 46 12.62 -4.73 3.92
CA VAL A 46 13.00 -3.88 5.05
C VAL A 46 11.96 -4.06 6.14
N SER A 47 12.35 -3.87 7.41
CA SER A 47 11.42 -4.06 8.52
C SER A 47 10.14 -3.23 8.35
N GLY A 48 9.00 -3.90 8.43
CA GLY A 48 7.68 -3.28 8.25
C GLY A 48 7.20 -3.16 6.80
N TYR A 49 7.97 -3.62 5.82
CA TYR A 49 7.58 -3.58 4.40
C TYR A 49 6.37 -4.48 4.11
N ASP A 50 6.16 -5.52 4.91
CA ASP A 50 4.97 -6.37 4.89
C ASP A 50 3.66 -5.58 5.08
N ILE A 51 3.68 -4.41 5.74
CA ILE A 51 2.49 -3.54 5.86
C ILE A 51 2.02 -3.06 4.49
N PHE A 52 2.95 -2.65 3.61
CA PHE A 52 2.65 -2.25 2.25
C PHE A 52 2.23 -3.47 1.39
N ASN A 53 2.87 -4.62 1.57
CA ASN A 53 2.48 -5.85 0.87
C ASN A 53 1.03 -6.27 1.19
N VAL A 54 0.66 -6.26 2.48
CA VAL A 54 -0.71 -6.61 2.92
C VAL A 54 -1.71 -5.57 2.42
N ALA A 55 -1.40 -4.27 2.54
CA ALA A 55 -2.28 -3.21 2.09
C ALA A 55 -2.55 -3.27 0.58
N SER A 56 -1.49 -3.46 -0.21
CA SER A 56 -1.60 -3.59 -1.67
C SER A 56 -2.39 -4.83 -2.07
N ALA A 57 -2.14 -5.98 -1.46
CA ALA A 57 -2.88 -7.20 -1.75
C ALA A 57 -4.38 -7.06 -1.49
N LEU A 58 -4.77 -6.48 -0.34
CA LEU A 58 -6.17 -6.28 0.05
C LEU A 58 -6.88 -5.17 -0.76
N SER A 59 -6.11 -4.26 -1.36
CA SER A 59 -6.63 -3.11 -2.12
C SER A 59 -6.64 -3.34 -3.63
N ALA A 60 -5.84 -4.28 -4.12
CA ALA A 60 -5.71 -4.54 -5.55
C ALA A 60 -7.03 -5.05 -6.17
N PRO A 61 -7.40 -4.56 -7.37
CA PRO A 61 -8.54 -5.07 -8.11
C PRO A 61 -8.28 -6.50 -8.60
N LYS A 62 -9.36 -7.27 -8.81
CA LYS A 62 -9.28 -8.70 -9.15
C LYS A 62 -8.36 -8.99 -10.35
N TRP A 63 -8.48 -8.23 -11.43
CA TRP A 63 -7.67 -8.40 -12.64
C TRP A 63 -6.17 -8.21 -12.38
N PHE A 64 -5.78 -7.28 -11.50
CA PHE A 64 -4.38 -7.02 -11.18
C PHE A 64 -3.79 -8.18 -10.36
N ARG A 65 -4.58 -8.71 -9.42
CA ARG A 65 -4.18 -9.89 -8.63
C ARG A 65 -4.01 -11.13 -9.49
N GLU A 66 -4.95 -11.38 -10.40
CA GLU A 66 -4.85 -12.49 -11.36
C GLU A 66 -3.65 -12.36 -12.30
N ARG A 67 -3.28 -11.13 -12.65
CA ARG A 67 -2.07 -10.88 -13.44
C ARG A 67 -0.81 -11.12 -12.62
N ALA A 68 -0.78 -10.64 -11.38
CA ALA A 68 0.36 -10.79 -10.47
C ALA A 68 0.62 -12.25 -10.08
N SER A 69 -0.44 -13.05 -9.87
CA SER A 69 -0.30 -14.47 -9.53
C SER A 69 0.29 -15.32 -10.66
N ARG A 70 0.13 -14.88 -11.92
CA ARG A 70 0.70 -15.54 -13.11
C ARG A 70 2.17 -15.15 -13.36
N SER A 71 2.72 -14.22 -12.59
CA SER A 71 4.11 -13.79 -12.72
C SER A 71 5.07 -14.75 -12.01
N THR A 72 6.31 -14.85 -12.50
CA THR A 72 7.41 -15.53 -11.82
C THR A 72 7.77 -14.90 -10.48
N LEU A 73 7.36 -13.64 -10.26
CA LEU A 73 7.57 -12.89 -9.02
C LEU A 73 6.37 -12.99 -8.04
N SER A 74 5.41 -13.87 -8.29
CA SER A 74 4.22 -14.02 -7.44
C SER A 74 4.55 -14.36 -5.99
N PHE A 75 5.66 -15.06 -5.73
CA PHE A 75 6.15 -15.39 -4.39
C PHE A 75 6.56 -14.15 -3.56
N LEU A 76 6.82 -13.01 -4.19
CA LEU A 76 7.14 -11.76 -3.50
C LEU A 76 5.89 -11.09 -2.92
N ALA A 77 4.72 -11.35 -3.51
CA ALA A 77 3.47 -10.73 -3.13
C ALA A 77 2.86 -11.40 -1.89
N ALA A 78 2.08 -10.64 -1.13
CA ALA A 78 1.28 -11.22 -0.06
C ALA A 78 0.11 -12.06 -0.62
N ASP A 79 -0.21 -13.15 0.06
CA ASP A 79 -1.29 -14.05 -0.36
C ASP A 79 -2.65 -13.41 -0.10
N TYR A 80 -3.26 -12.90 -1.17
CA TYR A 80 -4.56 -12.23 -1.05
C TYR A 80 -5.65 -13.12 -0.44
N GLN A 81 -5.73 -14.40 -0.83
CA GLN A 81 -6.83 -15.27 -0.42
C GLN A 81 -6.75 -15.53 1.09
N THR A 82 -5.56 -15.90 1.55
CA THR A 82 -5.30 -16.14 2.97
C THR A 82 -5.51 -14.87 3.80
N LEU A 83 -5.05 -13.72 3.30
CA LEU A 83 -5.28 -12.42 3.94
C LEU A 83 -6.77 -12.08 4.00
N TYR A 84 -7.51 -12.29 2.92
CA TYR A 84 -8.94 -12.01 2.87
C TYR A 84 -9.70 -12.86 3.89
N GLU A 85 -9.40 -14.15 4.01
CA GLU A 85 -10.07 -15.04 4.98
C GLU A 85 -9.77 -14.67 6.44
N ASN A 86 -8.62 -14.05 6.71
CA ASN A 86 -8.17 -13.70 8.07
C ASN A 86 -8.28 -12.20 8.39
N THR A 87 -9.01 -11.43 7.58
CA THR A 87 -9.24 -9.99 7.80
C THR A 87 -10.73 -9.67 7.83
N SER A 88 -11.11 -8.72 8.69
CA SER A 88 -12.47 -8.19 8.76
C SER A 88 -12.76 -7.20 7.63
N LEU A 89 -14.04 -6.83 7.45
CA LEU A 89 -14.40 -5.75 6.53
C LEU A 89 -13.69 -4.44 6.90
N PHE A 90 -13.57 -4.14 8.20
CA PHE A 90 -12.88 -2.95 8.69
C PHE A 90 -11.40 -2.94 8.27
N ASP A 91 -10.69 -4.06 8.46
CA ASP A 91 -9.29 -4.19 8.06
C ASP A 91 -9.10 -3.91 6.56
N ARG A 92 -10.02 -4.41 5.72
CA ARG A 92 -9.96 -4.23 4.26
C ARG A 92 -10.29 -2.81 3.83
N ILE A 93 -11.21 -2.14 4.52
CA ILE A 93 -11.49 -0.71 4.28
C ILE A 93 -10.27 0.10 4.68
N LEU A 94 -9.70 -0.14 5.85
CA LEU A 94 -8.50 0.54 6.34
C LEU A 94 -7.32 0.34 5.38
N ALA A 95 -7.12 -0.88 4.87
CA ALA A 95 -6.11 -1.18 3.86
C ALA A 95 -6.29 -0.34 2.59
N ARG A 96 -7.53 -0.23 2.08
CA ARG A 96 -7.84 0.55 0.87
C ARG A 96 -7.67 2.04 1.07
N VAL A 97 -8.06 2.57 2.22
CA VAL A 97 -7.87 3.98 2.55
C VAL A 97 -6.37 4.28 2.64
N PHE A 98 -5.61 3.49 3.40
CA PHE A 98 -4.16 3.64 3.51
C PHE A 98 -3.46 3.53 2.13
N TRP A 99 -3.72 2.45 1.40
CA TRP A 99 -3.09 2.22 0.10
C TRP A 99 -3.48 3.30 -0.91
N GLY A 100 -4.76 3.67 -0.97
CA GLY A 100 -5.26 4.70 -1.87
C GLY A 100 -4.63 6.06 -1.63
N VAL A 101 -4.62 6.54 -0.37
CA VAL A 101 -4.00 7.83 -0.02
C VAL A 101 -2.49 7.79 -0.28
N SER A 102 -1.82 6.69 0.10
CA SER A 102 -0.37 6.56 -0.09
C SER A 102 0.01 6.53 -1.57
N THR A 103 -0.65 5.70 -2.39
CA THR A 103 -0.36 5.59 -3.82
C THR A 103 -0.71 6.88 -4.55
N ALA A 104 -1.85 7.51 -4.26
CA ALA A 104 -2.22 8.77 -4.88
C ALA A 104 -1.20 9.87 -4.57
N SER A 105 -0.84 10.04 -3.30
CA SER A 105 0.09 11.09 -2.87
C SER A 105 1.49 10.91 -3.47
N VAL A 106 2.04 9.69 -3.41
CA VAL A 106 3.36 9.37 -3.97
C VAL A 106 3.36 9.52 -5.49
N SER A 107 2.34 9.01 -6.18
CA SER A 107 2.24 9.12 -7.64
C SER A 107 2.11 10.57 -8.08
N THR A 108 1.31 11.38 -7.37
CA THR A 108 1.20 12.82 -7.63
C THR A 108 2.54 13.51 -7.44
N MET A 109 3.29 13.24 -6.37
CA MET A 109 4.62 13.85 -6.19
C MET A 109 5.59 13.49 -7.32
N ILE A 110 5.70 12.19 -7.66
CA ILE A 110 6.57 11.74 -8.74
C ILE A 110 6.18 12.40 -10.06
N LEU A 111 4.89 12.43 -10.38
CA LEU A 111 4.38 13.08 -11.58
C LEU A 111 4.73 14.57 -11.60
N LEU A 112 4.46 15.29 -10.52
CA LEU A 112 4.77 16.73 -10.41
C LEU A 112 6.26 16.99 -10.64
N MET A 113 7.16 16.20 -10.04
CA MET A 113 8.60 16.33 -10.23
C MET A 113 9.03 16.09 -11.69
N ILE A 114 8.40 15.14 -12.38
CA ILE A 114 8.66 14.90 -13.81
C ILE A 114 8.18 16.09 -14.63
N LEU A 115 6.97 16.58 -14.37
CA LEU A 115 6.37 17.71 -15.09
C LEU A 115 7.15 19.01 -14.91
N ASP A 116 7.66 19.26 -13.70
CA ASP A 116 8.55 20.38 -13.39
C ASP A 116 9.86 20.27 -14.19
N LYS A 117 10.49 19.08 -14.21
CA LYS A 117 11.73 18.84 -14.96
C LYS A 117 11.59 19.08 -16.47
N ILE A 118 10.41 18.85 -17.05
CA ILE A 118 10.16 19.08 -18.48
C ILE A 118 9.60 20.47 -18.78
N GLY A 119 9.52 21.36 -17.79
CA GLY A 119 9.14 22.77 -17.96
C GLY A 119 7.64 23.02 -18.10
N ILE A 120 6.77 22.15 -17.57
CA ILE A 120 5.32 22.42 -17.52
C ILE A 120 4.99 23.52 -16.51
N PHE A 121 5.78 23.62 -15.44
CA PHE A 121 5.62 24.63 -14.40
C PHE A 121 6.67 25.73 -14.60
N ASP A 122 6.22 26.98 -14.51
CA ASP A 122 7.06 28.19 -14.49
C ASP A 122 7.74 28.40 -13.11
#